data_AF-A0A2G1BPL2-F1
#
_entry.id   AF-A0A2G1BPL2-F1
#
_cell.length_a   1.000
_cell.length_b   1.000
_cell.length_c   1.000
_cell.angle_alpha   90.00
_cell.angle_beta   90.00
_cell.angle_gamma   90.00
#
_symmetry.space_group_name_H-M   'P 1'
#
loop_
_entity.id
_entity.type
_entity.pdbx_description
1 polymer ?
#
loop_
_entity_poly.entity_id
_entity_poly.type
_entity_poly.pdbx_seq_one_letter_code
_entity_poly.pdbx_strand_id
1 'polypeptide(L)' 'MSTESSYTPPEVWSQAEDDGNKWASINRPVSGATHEKPRSNGEHGLQLYSLA' A
#
# COMPACT_ATOMS: atom_id res chain seq x y z
N MET A 1 7.02 37.69 -3.12
CA MET A 1 8.17 36.96 -2.58
C MET A 1 7.65 35.64 -2.05
N SER A 2 7.81 34.55 -2.80
CA SER A 2 7.38 33.23 -2.36
C SER A 2 8.41 32.69 -1.38
N THR A 3 8.05 32.53 -0.12
CA THR A 3 8.89 31.84 0.87
C THR A 3 8.82 30.35 0.59
N GLU A 4 9.74 29.82 -0.22
CA GLU A 4 9.91 28.38 -0.33
C GLU A 4 10.51 27.86 0.98
N SER A 5 9.66 27.31 1.85
CA SER A 5 10.13 26.47 2.95
C SER A 5 10.75 25.22 2.34
N SER A 6 12.08 25.15 2.30
CA SER A 6 12.80 23.94 1.89
C SER A 6 12.39 22.78 2.79
N TYR A 7 11.80 21.74 2.19
CA TYR A 7 11.54 20.49 2.90
C TYR A 7 12.86 19.87 3.34
N THR A 8 12.97 19.52 4.62
CA THR A 8 14.10 18.75 5.16
C THR A 8 13.56 17.39 5.60
N PRO A 9 13.98 16.28 4.96
CA PRO A 9 13.57 14.94 5.40
C PRO A 9 14.06 14.63 6.81
N PRO A 10 13.32 13.81 7.59
CA PRO A 10 13.79 13.35 8.89
C PRO A 10 14.94 12.34 8.74
N GLU A 11 15.75 12.18 9.79
CA GLU A 11 16.83 11.17 9.86
C GLU A 11 16.28 9.73 9.78
N VAL A 12 15.12 9.50 10.40
CA VAL A 12 14.36 8.25 10.32
C VAL A 12 13.00 8.55 9.73
N TRP A 13 12.67 7.87 8.64
CA TRP A 13 11.39 8.01 7.98
C TRP A 13 10.25 7.38 8.79
N SER A 14 9.09 8.04 8.80
CA SER A 14 7.84 7.54 9.36
C SER A 14 6.71 7.67 8.34
N GLN A 15 5.79 6.70 8.30
CA GLN A 15 4.60 6.79 7.46
C GLN A 15 3.68 7.90 7.97
N ALA A 16 3.20 8.76 7.07
CA ALA A 16 2.16 9.75 7.39
C ALA A 16 0.77 9.10 7.37
N GLU A 17 -0.08 9.43 8.34
CA GLU A 17 -1.41 8.82 8.49
C GLU A 17 -2.42 9.24 7.40
N ASP A 18 -2.24 10.43 6.80
CA ASP A 18 -3.18 11.06 5.86
C ASP A 18 -2.52 11.46 4.52
N ASP A 19 -1.96 10.48 3.79
CA ASP A 19 -1.29 10.75 2.51
C ASP A 19 -2.26 11.08 1.34
N GLY A 20 -3.58 11.14 1.57
CA GLY A 20 -4.61 11.66 0.66
C GLY A 20 -4.70 11.03 -0.74
N ASN A 21 -3.84 10.06 -1.06
CA ASN A 21 -3.68 9.50 -2.39
C ASN A 21 -4.68 8.36 -2.64
N LYS A 22 -4.85 8.00 -3.91
CA LYS A 22 -5.81 6.97 -4.36
C LYS A 22 -5.64 5.61 -3.67
N TRP A 23 -4.45 5.30 -3.16
CA TRP A 23 -4.08 4.01 -2.59
C TRP A 23 -3.83 4.07 -1.08
N ALA A 24 -4.15 5.20 -0.42
CA ALA A 24 -3.91 5.40 1.00
C ALA A 24 -4.54 4.31 1.88
N SER A 25 -5.66 3.73 1.43
CA SER A 25 -6.34 2.64 2.14
C SER A 25 -5.62 1.30 2.11
N ILE A 26 -4.66 1.09 1.20
CA ILE A 26 -3.93 -0.20 1.06
C ILE A 26 -2.44 -0.09 1.36
N ASN A 27 -1.84 1.10 1.26
CA ASN A 27 -0.40 1.32 1.45
C ASN A 27 0.02 1.19 2.92
N ARG A 28 1.12 0.46 3.16
CA ARG A 28 1.72 0.25 4.49
C ARG A 28 3.21 -0.09 4.37
N PRO A 29 4.05 0.26 5.35
CA PRO A 29 5.49 -0.01 5.32
C PRO A 29 5.82 -1.46 5.64
N VAL A 30 4.82 -2.26 6.03
CA VAL A 30 4.98 -3.66 6.44
C VAL A 30 4.17 -4.59 5.54
N SER A 31 4.75 -5.73 5.18
CA SER A 31 4.03 -6.79 4.48
C SER A 31 3.23 -7.67 5.46
N GLY A 32 2.45 -8.62 4.91
CA GLY A 32 1.71 -9.61 5.69
C GLY A 32 0.22 -9.67 5.34
N ALA A 33 -0.40 -10.81 5.67
CA ALA A 33 -1.83 -10.98 5.50
C ALA A 33 -2.59 -10.08 6.49
N THR A 34 -3.60 -9.36 6.00
CA THR A 34 -4.46 -8.51 6.85
C THR A 34 -5.68 -9.25 7.38
N HIS A 35 -6.00 -10.38 6.76
CA HIS A 35 -7.10 -11.24 7.11
C HIS A 35 -6.83 -12.63 6.53
N GLU A 36 -7.49 -13.63 7.09
CA GLU A 36 -7.52 -14.97 6.53
C GLU A 36 -8.58 -15.06 5.44
N LYS A 37 -8.22 -15.63 4.30
CA LYS A 37 -9.16 -15.87 3.20
C LYS A 37 -8.76 -17.10 2.39
N PRO A 38 -9.55 -18.19 2.42
CA PRO A 38 -9.33 -19.29 1.50
C PRO A 38 -9.58 -18.81 0.06
N ARG A 39 -8.73 -19.25 -0.87
CA ARG A 39 -8.90 -18.96 -2.30
C ARG A 39 -9.85 -19.97 -2.92
N SER A 40 -10.73 -19.50 -3.81
CA SER A 40 -11.54 -20.38 -4.65
C SER A 40 -10.66 -21.06 -5.69
N ASN A 41 -10.92 -22.34 -5.94
CA ASN A 41 -10.22 -23.15 -6.95
C ASN A 41 -11.26 -23.71 -7.93
N GLY A 42 -10.92 -23.70 -9.23
CA GLY A 42 -11.65 -24.42 -10.27
C GLY A 42 -11.08 -25.83 -10.52
N GLU A 43 -11.60 -26.50 -11.53
CA GLU A 43 -11.21 -27.88 -11.88
C GLU A 43 -9.89 -27.98 -12.65
N HIS A 44 -9.43 -26.86 -13.22
CA HIS A 44 -8.22 -26.83 -14.03
C HIS A 44 -6.95 -26.82 -13.17
N GLY A 45 -5.86 -27.36 -13.74
CA GLY A 45 -4.56 -27.45 -13.06
C GLY A 45 -3.87 -26.10 -12.83
N LEU A 46 -4.30 -25.02 -13.48
CA LEU A 46 -3.78 -23.67 -13.31
C LEU A 46 -4.87 -22.74 -12.79
N GLN A 47 -4.59 -22.04 -11.69
CA GLN A 47 -5.48 -21.07 -11.07
C GLN A 47 -4.80 -19.69 -11.10
N LEU A 48 -5.36 -18.75 -11.85
CA LEU A 48 -4.85 -17.37 -11.98
C LEU A 48 -5.67 -16.41 -11.12
N TYR A 49 -5.01 -15.74 -10.17
CA TYR A 49 -5.60 -14.66 -9.37
C TYR A 49 -5.07 -13.32 -9.86
N SER A 50 -5.86 -12.61 -10.66
CA SER A 50 -5.49 -11.30 -11.23
C SER A 50 -6.56 -10.25 -10.95
N LEU A 51 -6.31 -9.02 -11.39
CA LEU A 51 -7.24 -7.89 -11.44
C LEU A 51 -7.28 -7.35 -12.88
N ALA A 52 -8.39 -6.73 -13.28
CA ALA A 52 -8.58 -6.06 -14.57
C ALA A 52 -8.62 -4.54 -14.40
#